data_AF-A0A965DWU6-F1
#
_entry.id   AF-A0A965DWU6-F1
#
_cell.length_a   1.000
_cell.length_b   1.000
_cell.length_c   1.000
_cell.angle_alpha   90.00
_cell.angle_beta   90.00
_cell.angle_gamma   90.00
#
_symmetry.space_group_name_H-M   'P 1'
#
loop_
_entity.id
_entity.type
_entity.pdbx_description
1 polymer ?
#
loop_
_entity_poly.entity_id
_entity_poly.type
_entity_poly.pdbx_seq_one_letter_code
_entity_poly.pdbx_strand_id
1 'polypeptide(L)'
;MLCLIVTTLKINAQITLESLAGNDQLHYINYINQDLDSSSKWNYFNLNRFTYNYQDQTRNNISMEAQLTYQILPWIGISMGGGFYGELLIPTLGLGLGYLNKKEDFFLQLFPTIVYVEKQFAPSMLGLLNYSPKICGNWGLSTQLLFSIDPVETAQLLRIGADFKEQFQFGLGIDLQKGLNSNSLYKNFGPFVRYTF
;
A
#
# COMPACT_ATOMS: atom_id res chain seq x y z
N MET A 1 -9.27 26.57 -28.10
CA MET A 1 -8.92 27.30 -26.86
C MET A 1 -9.52 26.52 -25.70
N LEU A 2 -8.77 25.55 -25.16
CA LEU A 2 -9.20 24.72 -24.04
C LEU A 2 -8.42 25.22 -22.82
N CYS A 3 -9.06 26.05 -22.00
CA CYS A 3 -8.49 26.49 -20.73
C CYS A 3 -8.44 25.29 -19.79
N LEU A 4 -7.24 24.75 -19.57
CA LEU A 4 -6.93 23.90 -18.42
C LEU A 4 -7.06 24.79 -17.18
N ILE A 5 -8.16 24.65 -16.45
CA ILE A 5 -8.31 25.27 -15.14
C ILE A 5 -7.44 24.47 -14.18
N VAL A 6 -6.23 24.97 -13.93
CA VAL A 6 -5.42 24.56 -12.78
C VAL A 6 -6.05 25.22 -11.56
N THR A 7 -7.09 24.61 -10.99
CA THR A 7 -7.46 24.91 -9.61
C THR A 7 -6.35 24.32 -8.74
N THR A 8 -5.62 25.18 -8.03
CA THR A 8 -4.71 24.78 -6.95
C THR A 8 -5.53 24.28 -5.77
N LEU A 9 -6.17 23.12 -5.94
CA LEU A 9 -6.61 22.32 -4.81
C LEU A 9 -5.32 21.76 -4.22
N LYS A 10 -5.00 22.12 -2.97
CA LYS A 10 -3.97 21.42 -2.20
C LYS A 10 -4.50 20.02 -1.91
N ILE A 11 -4.40 19.17 -2.92
CA ILE A 11 -4.66 17.75 -2.81
C ILE A 11 -3.40 17.16 -2.18
N ASN A 12 -3.51 16.68 -0.95
CA ASN A 12 -2.45 15.90 -0.32
C ASN A 12 -2.47 14.51 -0.98
N ALA A 13 -1.73 14.39 -2.08
CA ALA A 13 -1.47 13.11 -2.72
C ALA A 13 -0.07 12.66 -2.29
N GLN A 14 0.01 11.49 -1.66
CA GLN A 14 1.27 10.80 -1.45
C GLN A 14 1.40 9.73 -2.53
N ILE A 15 2.37 9.92 -3.43
CA ILE A 15 2.73 8.89 -4.42
C ILE A 15 4.04 8.28 -3.98
N THR A 16 4.05 6.98 -3.75
CA THR A 16 5.25 6.24 -3.35
C THR A 16 5.64 5.26 -4.42
N LEU A 17 6.91 5.27 -4.81
CA LEU A 17 7.53 4.27 -5.67
C LEU A 17 8.65 3.57 -4.88
N GLU A 18 8.69 2.25 -4.90
CA GLU A 18 9.68 1.46 -4.20
C GLU A 18 10.17 0.29 -5.05
N SER A 19 11.46 -0.01 -4.92
CA SER A 19 12.01 -1.28 -5.38
C SER A 19 12.83 -1.94 -4.27
N LEU A 20 12.62 -3.24 -4.09
CA LEU A 20 13.40 -4.12 -3.23
C LEU A 20 14.11 -5.16 -4.12
N ALA A 21 15.44 -5.14 -4.09
CA ALA A 21 16.28 -6.12 -4.77
C ALA A 21 16.60 -7.25 -3.78
N GLY A 22 15.69 -8.22 -3.69
CA GLY A 22 15.80 -9.29 -2.72
C GLY A 22 16.71 -10.44 -3.15
N ASN A 23 16.85 -11.44 -2.30
CA ASN A 23 17.63 -12.64 -2.57
C ASN A 23 16.99 -13.56 -3.63
N ASP A 24 15.66 -13.65 -3.69
CA ASP A 24 14.95 -14.58 -4.58
C ASP A 24 14.16 -13.86 -5.68
N GLN A 25 13.75 -12.62 -5.42
CA GLN A 25 12.95 -11.83 -6.35
C GLN A 25 13.24 -10.33 -6.24
N LEU A 26 13.06 -9.65 -7.37
CA LEU A 26 12.88 -8.21 -7.41
C LEU A 26 11.41 -7.91 -7.11
N HIS A 27 11.15 -6.99 -6.20
CA HIS A 27 9.80 -6.54 -5.89
C HIS A 27 9.71 -5.03 -6.12
N TYR A 28 8.80 -4.62 -6.99
CA TYR A 28 8.46 -3.23 -7.21
C TYR A 28 7.07 -2.96 -6.66
N ILE A 29 6.93 -1.86 -5.92
CA ILE A 29 5.69 -1.44 -5.30
C ILE A 29 5.45 0.02 -5.67
N ASN A 30 4.22 0.35 -6.03
CA ASN A 30 3.79 1.74 -6.00
C ASN A 30 2.44 1.86 -5.33
N TYR A 31 2.26 2.91 -4.53
CA TYR A 31 0.97 3.23 -3.96
C TYR A 31 0.67 4.72 -4.03
N ILE A 32 -0.62 5.03 -4.13
CA ILE A 32 -1.18 6.38 -4.13
C ILE A 32 -2.13 6.44 -2.95
N ASN A 33 -1.99 7.45 -2.10
CA ASN A 33 -2.96 7.81 -1.09
C ASN A 33 -3.32 9.29 -1.27
N GLN A 34 -4.57 9.56 -1.63
CA GLN A 34 -4.97 10.88 -2.09
C GLN A 34 -6.38 11.25 -1.64
N ASP A 35 -6.53 12.42 -1.04
CA ASP A 35 -7.84 13.04 -0.86
C ASP A 35 -8.32 13.64 -2.19
N LEU A 36 -9.51 13.26 -2.64
CA LEU A 36 -10.06 13.64 -3.95
C LEU A 36 -10.81 14.98 -3.92
N ASP A 37 -11.11 15.50 -2.74
CA ASP A 37 -11.81 16.76 -2.54
C ASP A 37 -11.19 17.59 -1.41
N SER A 38 -11.43 18.89 -1.41
CA SER A 38 -10.88 19.82 -0.42
C SER A 38 -11.41 19.63 1.00
N SER A 39 -12.52 18.90 1.17
CA SER A 39 -13.07 18.57 2.48
C SER A 39 -12.63 17.19 2.99
N SER A 40 -11.75 16.51 2.26
CA SER A 40 -11.27 15.15 2.55
C SER A 40 -12.42 14.16 2.80
N LYS A 41 -13.55 14.36 2.11
CA LYS A 41 -14.71 13.47 2.19
C LYS A 41 -14.53 12.21 1.35
N TRP A 42 -13.73 12.28 0.30
CA TRP A 42 -13.38 11.18 -0.58
C TRP A 42 -11.88 10.97 -0.51
N ASN A 43 -11.47 9.75 -0.19
CA ASN A 43 -10.07 9.34 -0.23
C ASN A 43 -9.92 8.15 -1.19
N TYR A 44 -8.86 8.19 -1.99
CA TYR A 44 -8.47 7.11 -2.89
C TYR A 44 -7.14 6.53 -2.42
N PHE A 45 -7.15 5.22 -2.19
CA PHE A 45 -5.95 4.44 -1.97
C PHE A 45 -5.79 3.44 -3.10
N ASN A 46 -4.58 3.33 -3.64
CA ASN A 46 -4.23 2.28 -4.59
C ASN A 46 -2.84 1.75 -4.27
N LEU A 47 -2.69 0.43 -4.37
CA LEU A 47 -1.46 -0.30 -4.20
C LEU A 47 -1.26 -1.20 -5.40
N ASN A 48 -0.11 -1.12 -6.05
CA ASN A 48 0.29 -2.06 -7.10
C ASN A 48 1.60 -2.72 -6.69
N ARG A 49 1.69 -4.01 -6.94
CA ARG A 49 2.83 -4.85 -6.61
C ARG A 49 3.21 -5.66 -7.84
N PHE A 50 4.50 -5.64 -8.15
CA PHE A 50 5.08 -6.33 -9.29
C PHE A 50 6.25 -7.15 -8.77
N THR A 51 6.12 -8.47 -8.86
CA THR A 51 7.13 -9.41 -8.41
C THR A 51 7.77 -10.09 -9.61
N TYR A 52 9.09 -10.05 -9.69
CA TYR A 52 9.88 -10.78 -10.66
C TYR A 52 10.82 -11.76 -9.95
N ASN A 53 10.51 -13.05 -10.04
CA ASN A 53 11.32 -14.11 -9.48
C ASN A 53 12.50 -14.42 -10.41
N TYR A 54 13.71 -14.53 -9.86
CA TYR A 54 14.91 -14.71 -10.67
C TYR A 54 15.05 -16.11 -11.28
N GLN A 55 14.46 -17.13 -10.66
CA GLN A 55 14.65 -18.54 -11.01
C GLN A 55 13.41 -19.16 -11.66
N ASP A 56 12.22 -18.70 -11.29
CA ASP A 56 10.95 -19.32 -11.69
C ASP A 56 9.94 -18.24 -12.12
N GLN A 57 9.85 -18.00 -13.43
CA GLN A 57 8.95 -17.01 -14.01
C GLN A 57 7.46 -17.31 -13.75
N THR A 58 7.09 -18.55 -13.42
CA THR A 58 5.71 -18.90 -13.06
C THR A 58 5.28 -18.28 -11.72
N ARG A 59 6.24 -17.79 -10.94
CA ARG A 59 6.03 -17.07 -9.68
C ARG A 59 6.04 -15.56 -9.84
N ASN A 60 6.19 -15.05 -11.06
CA ASN A 60 5.99 -13.63 -11.31
C ASN A 60 4.53 -13.29 -11.02
N ASN A 61 4.31 -12.17 -10.34
CA ASN A 61 2.97 -11.76 -9.95
C ASN A 61 2.79 -10.26 -10.19
N ILE A 62 1.59 -9.90 -10.64
CA ILE A 62 1.12 -8.52 -10.69
C ILE A 62 -0.19 -8.49 -9.92
N SER A 63 -0.22 -7.68 -8.88
CA SER A 63 -1.45 -7.44 -8.12
C SER A 63 -1.71 -5.95 -7.99
N MET A 64 -2.98 -5.56 -8.10
CA MET A 64 -3.43 -4.18 -7.96
C MET A 64 -4.60 -4.16 -7.01
N GLU A 65 -4.53 -3.38 -5.95
CA GLU A 65 -5.61 -3.18 -4.98
C GLU A 65 -5.97 -1.71 -4.97
N ALA A 66 -7.26 -1.40 -4.97
CA ALA A 66 -7.73 -0.02 -4.90
C ALA A 66 -8.94 0.09 -3.99
N GLN A 67 -9.05 1.21 -3.29
CA GLN A 67 -10.10 1.54 -2.34
C GLN A 67 -10.51 2.99 -2.52
N LEU A 68 -11.82 3.22 -2.68
CA LEU A 68 -12.44 4.52 -2.64
C LEU A 68 -13.26 4.61 -1.34
N THR A 69 -12.87 5.54 -0.47
CA THR A 69 -13.49 5.75 0.84
C THR A 69 -14.27 7.04 0.87
N TYR A 70 -15.52 6.97 1.32
CA TYR A 70 -16.31 8.13 1.73
C TYR A 70 -16.26 8.30 3.25
N GLN A 71 -15.68 9.40 3.72
CA GLN A 71 -15.45 9.68 5.14
C GLN A 71 -16.71 10.17 5.85
N ILE A 72 -17.13 9.41 6.86
CA ILE A 72 -18.23 9.77 7.75
C ILE A 72 -17.68 10.65 8.88
N LEU A 73 -16.58 10.21 9.50
CA LEU A 73 -15.79 10.93 10.49
C LEU A 73 -14.34 11.02 10.00
N PRO A 74 -13.47 11.85 10.62
CA PRO A 74 -12.08 11.99 10.18
C PRO A 74 -11.25 10.69 10.19
N TRP A 75 -11.67 9.67 10.94
CA TRP A 75 -10.94 8.41 11.13
C TRP A 75 -11.73 7.17 10.67
N ILE A 76 -12.97 7.33 10.19
CA ILE A 76 -13.81 6.23 9.72
C ILE A 76 -14.69 6.66 8.55
N GLY A 77 -14.71 5.82 7.52
CA GLY A 77 -15.53 5.95 6.33
C GLY A 77 -16.04 4.61 5.82
N ILE A 78 -16.91 4.66 4.82
CA ILE A 78 -17.33 3.49 4.04
C ILE A 78 -16.36 3.37 2.86
N SER A 79 -15.74 2.21 2.70
CA SER A 79 -14.81 1.93 1.61
C SER A 79 -15.38 0.90 0.65
N MET A 80 -15.17 1.13 -0.63
CA MET A 80 -15.44 0.14 -1.68
C MET A 80 -14.29 0.12 -2.69
N GLY A 81 -14.06 -1.03 -3.30
CA GLY A 81 -12.98 -1.16 -4.26
C GLY A 81 -12.78 -2.61 -4.66
N GLY A 82 -11.52 -3.03 -4.74
CA GLY A 82 -11.19 -4.41 -5.04
C GLY A 82 -9.72 -4.65 -5.32
N GLY A 83 -9.38 -5.93 -5.41
CA GLY A 83 -8.08 -6.42 -5.83
C GLY A 83 -8.17 -7.09 -7.19
N PHE A 84 -7.15 -6.89 -8.03
CA PHE A 84 -6.91 -7.63 -9.25
C PHE A 84 -5.66 -8.48 -9.04
N TYR A 85 -5.82 -9.80 -9.13
CA TYR A 85 -4.78 -10.79 -8.88
C TYR A 85 -4.64 -11.68 -10.12
N GLY A 86 -3.67 -11.40 -10.98
CA GLY A 86 -3.55 -12.09 -12.28
C GLY A 86 -4.72 -11.76 -13.21
N GLU A 87 -5.73 -12.63 -13.29
CA GLU A 87 -6.98 -12.40 -14.07
C GLU A 87 -8.21 -12.26 -13.18
N LEU A 88 -8.06 -12.45 -11.87
CA LEU A 88 -9.16 -12.50 -10.91
C LEU A 88 -9.41 -11.11 -10.31
N LEU A 89 -10.60 -10.56 -10.58
CA LEU A 89 -11.10 -9.37 -9.91
C LEU A 89 -11.92 -9.76 -8.67
N ILE A 90 -11.55 -9.19 -7.52
CA ILE A 90 -12.21 -9.42 -6.23
C ILE A 90 -12.75 -8.08 -5.73
N PRO A 91 -14.07 -7.82 -5.85
CA PRO A 91 -14.67 -6.61 -5.31
C PRO A 91 -14.67 -6.66 -3.78
N THR A 92 -14.48 -5.50 -3.17
CA THR A 92 -14.45 -5.30 -1.71
C THR A 92 -15.45 -4.23 -1.29
N LEU A 93 -16.09 -4.42 -0.14
CA LEU A 93 -16.93 -3.41 0.51
C LEU A 93 -16.73 -3.49 2.03
N GLY A 94 -16.56 -2.36 2.69
CA GLY A 94 -16.38 -2.33 4.13
C GLY A 94 -16.09 -0.94 4.67
N LEU A 95 -15.13 -0.86 5.58
CA LEU A 95 -14.73 0.40 6.21
C LEU A 95 -13.38 0.86 5.67
N GLY A 96 -13.19 2.17 5.66
CA GLY A 96 -11.86 2.79 5.59
C GLY A 96 -11.57 3.41 6.94
N LEU A 97 -10.47 3.00 7.58
CA LEU A 97 -10.02 3.52 8.87
C LEU A 97 -8.71 4.26 8.65
N GLY A 98 -8.60 5.46 9.20
CA GLY A 98 -7.43 6.32 9.04
C GLY A 98 -7.02 6.98 10.35
N TYR A 99 -5.71 7.05 10.59
CA TYR A 99 -5.15 7.78 11.72
C TYR A 99 -3.81 8.41 11.34
N LEU A 100 -3.67 9.70 11.65
CA LEU A 100 -2.42 10.44 11.57
C LEU A 100 -2.20 11.08 12.93
N ASN A 101 -1.02 10.85 13.53
CA ASN A 101 -0.73 11.47 14.81
C ASN A 101 -0.43 12.97 14.66
N LYS A 102 -0.43 13.71 15.78
CA LYS A 102 -0.20 15.17 15.77
C LYS A 102 1.16 15.60 15.24
N LYS A 103 2.16 14.72 15.30
CA LYS A 103 3.51 14.99 14.80
C LYS A 103 3.67 14.69 13.32
N GLU A 104 2.65 14.08 12.70
CA GLU A 104 2.63 13.62 11.32
C GLU A 104 3.77 12.63 11.00
N ASP A 105 4.35 12.01 12.05
CA ASP A 105 5.42 11.01 11.94
C ASP A 105 4.91 9.58 12.09
N PHE A 106 3.64 9.38 12.44
CA PHE A 106 2.98 8.09 12.50
C PHE A 106 1.64 8.12 11.78
N PHE A 107 1.46 7.19 10.85
CA PHE A 107 0.26 7.04 10.03
C PHE A 107 -0.20 5.58 9.98
N LEU A 108 -1.52 5.39 10.01
CA LEU A 108 -2.18 4.10 9.86
C LEU A 108 -3.39 4.25 8.94
N GLN A 109 -3.50 3.36 7.96
CA GLN A 109 -4.66 3.23 7.10
C GLN A 109 -5.03 1.76 6.95
N LEU A 110 -6.28 1.42 7.21
CA LEU A 110 -6.79 0.05 7.19
C LEU A 110 -8.11 -0.02 6.44
N PHE A 111 -8.28 -1.07 5.67
CA PHE A 111 -9.50 -1.38 4.94
C PHE A 111 -10.01 -2.78 5.32
N PRO A 112 -10.64 -2.93 6.50
CA PRO A 112 -11.36 -4.16 6.81
C PRO A 112 -12.61 -4.23 5.93
N THR A 113 -12.63 -5.20 5.03
CA THR A 113 -13.69 -5.35 4.02
C THR A 113 -14.22 -6.77 3.97
N ILE A 114 -15.35 -6.92 3.31
CA ILE A 114 -15.91 -8.20 2.89
C ILE A 114 -15.71 -8.30 1.38
N VAL A 115 -15.26 -9.46 0.94
CA VAL A 115 -15.11 -9.81 -0.47
C VAL A 115 -16.09 -10.91 -0.86
N TYR A 116 -16.38 -10.99 -2.15
CA TYR A 116 -17.09 -12.12 -2.74
C TYR A 116 -16.19 -12.82 -3.75
N VAL A 117 -15.76 -14.05 -3.43
CA VAL A 117 -14.86 -14.87 -4.25
C VAL A 117 -15.32 -16.32 -4.19
N GLU A 118 -15.24 -17.04 -5.30
CA GLU A 118 -15.64 -18.46 -5.39
C GLU A 118 -17.04 -18.78 -4.83
N LYS A 119 -17.99 -17.86 -5.03
CA LYS A 119 -19.38 -17.94 -4.56
C LYS A 119 -19.56 -17.85 -3.03
N GLN A 120 -18.55 -17.35 -2.31
CA GLN A 120 -18.61 -17.19 -0.86
C GLN A 120 -18.20 -15.78 -0.44
N PHE A 121 -18.79 -15.31 0.65
CA PHE A 121 -18.33 -14.09 1.33
C PHE A 121 -17.18 -14.45 2.26
N ALA A 122 -16.13 -13.65 2.24
CA ALA A 122 -14.99 -13.82 3.13
C ALA A 122 -14.49 -12.46 3.64
N PRO A 123 -13.92 -12.40 4.85
CA PRO A 123 -13.26 -11.19 5.32
C PRO A 123 -11.97 -10.94 4.54
N SER A 124 -11.65 -9.67 4.35
CA SER A 124 -10.41 -9.17 3.74
C SER A 124 -9.88 -7.98 4.55
N MET A 125 -8.57 -7.79 4.54
CA MET A 125 -7.94 -6.65 5.19
C MET A 125 -6.69 -6.19 4.44
N LEU A 126 -6.74 -4.96 3.93
CA LEU A 126 -5.58 -4.25 3.40
C LEU A 126 -5.16 -3.18 4.41
N GLY A 127 -3.85 -3.03 4.64
CA GLY A 127 -3.34 -2.10 5.63
C GLY A 127 -1.96 -1.53 5.30
N LEU A 128 -1.78 -0.27 5.69
CA LEU A 128 -0.53 0.47 5.63
C LEU A 128 -0.28 1.14 6.98
N LEU A 129 0.86 0.84 7.58
CA LEU A 129 1.37 1.49 8.78
C LEU A 129 2.73 2.09 8.48
N ASN A 130 2.88 3.39 8.77
CA ASN A 130 4.12 4.14 8.60
C ASN A 130 4.54 4.79 9.90
N TYR A 131 5.84 4.73 10.21
CA TYR A 131 6.48 5.50 11.25
C TYR A 131 7.78 6.10 10.72
N SER A 132 7.87 7.43 10.65
CA SER A 132 9.00 8.14 10.06
C SER A 132 9.42 9.39 10.86
N PRO A 133 9.93 9.23 12.09
CA PRO A 133 10.35 10.36 12.91
C PRO A 133 11.63 11.00 12.36
N LYS A 134 11.69 12.33 12.42
CA LYS A 134 12.94 13.09 12.19
C LYS A 134 13.91 12.85 13.34
N ILE A 135 15.16 12.55 13.01
CA ILE A 135 16.24 12.35 13.99
C ILE A 135 17.11 13.59 14.07
N CYS A 136 17.68 14.04 12.94
CA CYS A 136 18.52 15.22 12.89
C CYS A 136 18.62 15.82 11.49
N GLY A 137 18.46 17.15 11.39
CA GLY A 137 18.57 17.86 10.11
C GLY A 137 17.70 17.23 9.02
N ASN A 138 18.34 16.75 7.95
CA ASN A 138 17.69 16.10 6.82
C ASN A 138 17.48 14.59 6.98
N TRP A 139 17.78 14.01 8.14
CA TRP A 139 17.76 12.57 8.38
C TRP A 139 16.68 12.16 9.38
N GLY A 140 15.99 11.07 9.05
CA GLY A 140 15.00 10.40 9.90
C GLY A 140 15.12 8.89 9.86
N LEU A 141 14.29 8.22 10.65
CA LEU A 141 14.03 6.79 10.53
C LEU A 141 12.90 6.59 9.53
N SER A 142 12.92 5.50 8.76
CA SER A 142 11.77 5.02 7.99
C SER A 142 11.42 3.61 8.43
N THR A 143 10.18 3.41 8.91
CA THR A 143 9.60 2.11 9.19
C THR A 143 8.25 2.03 8.50
N GLN A 144 8.03 0.98 7.71
CA GLN A 144 6.74 0.72 7.07
C GLN A 144 6.35 -0.74 7.18
N LEU A 145 5.09 -1.01 7.50
CA LEU A 145 4.45 -2.30 7.33
C LEU A 145 3.27 -2.13 6.36
N LEU A 146 3.35 -2.81 5.22
CA LEU A 146 2.23 -2.99 4.31
C LEU A 146 1.77 -4.44 4.43
N PHE A 147 0.47 -4.67 4.55
CA PHE A 147 -0.07 -6.01 4.59
C PHE A 147 -1.41 -6.12 3.87
N SER A 148 -1.64 -7.29 3.29
CA SER A 148 -2.93 -7.67 2.71
C SER A 148 -3.26 -9.08 3.18
N ILE A 149 -4.47 -9.27 3.66
CA ILE A 149 -5.03 -10.57 4.06
C ILE A 149 -6.29 -10.74 3.24
N ASP A 150 -6.15 -11.38 2.09
CA ASP A 150 -7.26 -11.75 1.23
C ASP A 150 -7.43 -13.27 1.23
N PRO A 151 -8.62 -13.77 0.85
CA PRO A 151 -8.81 -15.20 0.64
C PRO A 151 -7.81 -15.76 -0.37
N VAL A 152 -7.42 -14.97 -1.37
CA VAL A 152 -6.56 -15.43 -2.47
C VAL A 152 -5.06 -15.29 -2.21
N GLU A 153 -4.67 -14.35 -1.36
CA GLU A 153 -3.28 -14.03 -1.10
C GLU A 153 -3.15 -13.37 0.28
N THR A 154 -2.11 -13.72 1.02
CA THR A 154 -1.68 -12.99 2.21
C THR A 154 -0.27 -12.47 1.97
N ALA A 155 -0.06 -11.17 2.20
CA ALA A 155 1.22 -10.51 2.08
C ALA A 155 1.52 -9.65 3.32
N GLN A 156 2.77 -9.68 3.79
CA GLN A 156 3.30 -8.78 4.81
C GLN A 156 4.67 -8.30 4.35
N LEU A 157 4.79 -6.99 4.15
CA LEU A 157 5.97 -6.33 3.60
C LEU A 157 6.45 -5.33 4.64
N LEU A 158 7.58 -5.61 5.26
CA LEU A 158 8.19 -4.75 6.27
C LEU A 158 9.42 -4.07 5.68
N ARG A 159 9.56 -2.78 5.95
CA ARG A 159 10.70 -1.93 5.58
C ARG A 159 11.22 -1.21 6.79
N ILE A 160 12.54 -1.21 6.98
CA ILE A 160 13.23 -0.47 8.02
C ILE A 160 14.48 0.15 7.41
N GLY A 161 14.65 1.45 7.57
CA GLY A 161 15.72 2.19 6.91
C GLY A 161 15.89 3.62 7.38
N ALA A 162 16.70 4.36 6.63
CA ALA A 162 16.87 5.79 6.79
C ALA A 162 15.88 6.54 5.90
N ASP A 163 15.39 7.67 6.40
CA ASP A 163 14.68 8.68 5.64
C ASP A 163 15.61 9.88 5.41
N PHE A 164 15.70 10.34 4.17
CA PHE A 164 16.44 11.53 3.78
C PHE A 164 15.48 12.54 3.14
N LYS A 165 15.35 13.69 3.81
CA LYS A 165 14.51 14.82 3.38
C LYS A 165 13.04 14.45 3.13
N GLU A 166 12.50 13.44 3.82
CA GLU A 166 11.10 12.99 3.69
C GLU A 166 10.72 12.49 2.28
N GLN A 167 11.70 12.35 1.38
CA GLN A 167 11.48 11.98 -0.02
C GLN A 167 12.18 10.69 -0.38
N PHE A 168 13.45 10.54 0.04
CA PHE A 168 14.27 9.38 -0.28
C PHE A 168 14.38 8.47 0.94
N GLN A 169 13.95 7.22 0.81
CA GLN A 169 14.06 6.22 1.86
C GLN A 169 14.84 5.02 1.33
N PHE A 170 15.70 4.44 2.17
CA PHE A 170 16.47 3.26 1.80
C PHE A 170 16.85 2.47 3.04
N GLY A 171 17.00 1.17 2.90
CA GLY A 171 17.30 0.29 4.03
C GLY A 171 17.11 -1.16 3.66
N LEU A 172 16.62 -1.94 4.62
CA LEU A 172 16.35 -3.37 4.46
C LEU A 172 14.86 -3.63 4.49
N GLY A 173 14.44 -4.59 3.67
CA GLY A 173 13.06 -5.05 3.64
C GLY A 173 12.96 -6.55 3.71
N ILE A 174 11.82 -7.01 4.22
CA ILE A 174 11.40 -8.40 4.17
C ILE A 174 9.98 -8.46 3.60
N ASP A 175 9.78 -9.36 2.65
CA ASP A 175 8.48 -9.72 2.12
C ASP A 175 8.15 -11.14 2.56
N LEU A 176 6.97 -11.32 3.13
CA LEU A 176 6.39 -12.60 3.48
C LEU A 176 5.09 -12.74 2.70
N GLN A 177 5.00 -13.71 1.79
CA GLN A 177 3.85 -13.89 0.92
C GLN A 177 3.38 -15.34 0.89
N LYS A 178 2.07 -15.55 0.86
CA LYS A 178 1.44 -16.85 0.74
C LYS A 178 0.20 -16.74 -0.16
N GLY A 179 0.19 -17.48 -1.27
CA GLY A 179 -1.00 -17.60 -2.13
C GLY A 179 -1.99 -18.67 -1.63
N LEU A 180 -3.25 -18.57 -2.05
CA LEU A 180 -4.37 -19.45 -1.70
C LEU A 180 -4.05 -20.95 -1.80
N ASN A 181 -3.46 -21.35 -2.92
CA ASN A 181 -3.20 -22.75 -3.24
C ASN A 181 -1.78 -23.19 -2.88
N SER A 182 -1.01 -22.36 -2.17
CA SER A 182 0.36 -22.65 -1.77
C SER A 182 0.45 -22.83 -0.25
N ASN A 183 0.90 -24.02 0.17
CA ASN A 183 1.31 -24.22 1.56
C ASN A 183 2.68 -23.61 1.87
N SER A 184 3.41 -23.17 0.85
CA SER A 184 4.73 -22.57 0.99
C SER A 184 4.62 -21.08 1.30
N LEU A 185 5.26 -20.66 2.39
CA LEU A 185 5.51 -19.25 2.71
C LEU A 185 6.73 -18.79 1.91
N TYR A 186 6.51 -17.86 0.98
CA TYR A 186 7.59 -17.20 0.25
C TYR A 186 8.18 -16.10 1.11
N LYS A 187 9.51 -16.04 1.14
CA LYS A 187 10.27 -15.06 1.89
C LYS A 187 11.26 -14.40 0.94
N ASN A 188 11.30 -13.08 0.95
CA ASN A 188 12.28 -12.34 0.19
C ASN A 188 12.87 -11.26 1.08
N PHE A 189 14.18 -11.15 1.11
CA PHE A 189 14.89 -10.18 1.94
C PHE A 189 15.96 -9.49 1.12
N GLY A 190 16.09 -8.19 1.29
CA GLY A 190 17.15 -7.44 0.61
C GLY A 190 17.07 -5.93 0.83
N PRO A 191 17.99 -5.19 0.21
CA PRO A 191 17.95 -3.74 0.22
C PRO A 191 16.73 -3.21 -0.54
N PHE A 192 16.16 -2.12 -0.04
CA PHE A 192 15.14 -1.35 -0.75
C PHE A 192 15.57 0.10 -0.95
N VAL A 193 15.01 0.71 -1.99
CA VAL A 193 15.02 2.15 -2.22
C VAL A 193 13.60 2.58 -2.54
N ARG A 194 13.19 3.71 -1.96
CA ARG A 194 11.87 4.29 -2.11
C ARG A 194 11.97 5.79 -2.32
N TYR A 195 11.10 6.28 -3.18
CA TYR A 195 10.88 7.70 -3.41
C TYR A 195 9.42 8.07 -3.19
N THR A 196 9.18 9.15 -2.45
CA THR A 196 7.85 9.71 -2.17
C THR A 196 7.74 11.10 -2.79
N PHE A 197 6.68 11.33 -3.55
CA PHE A 197 6.31 12.64 -4.12
C PHE A 197 5.37 13.39 -3.17
#